data_AF-A0A6M5YUS3-F1
#
_entry.id   AF-A0A6M5YUS3-F1
#
_cell.length_a   1.000
_cell.length_b   1.000
_cell.length_c   1.000
_cell.angle_alpha   90.00
_cell.angle_beta   90.00
_cell.angle_gamma   90.00
#
_symmetry.space_group_name_H-M   'P 1'
#
loop_
_entity.id
_entity.type
_entity.pdbx_description
1 polymer ?
#
loop_
_entity_poly.entity_id
_entity_poly.type
_entity_poly.pdbx_seq_one_letter_code
_entity_poly.pdbx_strand_id
1 'polypeptide(L)' 'MYQVIICTIKSGRVQRKTFENWDAAWQCADLWSAKNTKNRTYSVSVERVAPTVQKQPGRSAGM' A
#
# COMPACT_ATOMS: atom_id res chain seq x y z
N MET A 1 2.08 8.05 9.16
CA MET A 1 1.30 6.83 8.82
C MET A 1 2.10 5.99 7.83
N TYR A 2 1.82 4.70 7.78
CA TYR A 2 2.47 3.73 6.91
C TYR A 2 1.40 3.00 6.12
N GLN A 3 1.73 2.55 4.92
CA GLN A 3 0.83 1.70 4.15
C GLN A 3 1.57 0.47 3.65
N VAL A 4 0.85 -0.65 3.66
CA VAL A 4 1.28 -1.90 3.05
C VAL A 4 0.45 -2.08 1.79
N ILE A 5 1.13 -2.18 0.66
CA ILE A 5 0.56 -2.46 -0.65
C ILE A 5 0.81 -3.92 -0.95
N ILE A 6 -0.28 -4.66 -1.21
CA ILE A 6 -0.25 -6.08 -1.58
C ILE A 6 -0.83 -6.18 -2.98
N CYS A 7 0.00 -6.51 -3.96
CA CYS A 7 -0.40 -6.72 -5.35
C CYS A 7 -0.41 -8.22 -5.65
N THR A 8 -1.55 -8.75 -6.08
CA THR A 8 -1.66 -10.15 -6.50
C THR A 8 -1.29 -10.27 -7.98
N ILE A 9 -0.16 -10.88 -8.29
CA ILE A 9 0.42 -10.90 -9.64
C ILE A 9 -0.51 -11.61 -10.65
N LYS A 10 -1.13 -12.72 -10.25
CA LYS A 10 -2.00 -13.51 -11.14
C LYS A 10 -3.30 -12.80 -11.52
N SER A 11 -3.83 -11.94 -10.66
CA SER A 11 -5.15 -11.31 -10.84
C SER A 11 -5.09 -9.79 -11.01
N GLY A 12 -3.91 -9.18 -10.89
CA GLY A 12 -3.74 -7.72 -10.90
C GLY A 12 -4.43 -7.00 -9.73
N ARG A 13 -4.94 -7.72 -8.72
CA ARG A 13 -5.65 -7.12 -7.60
C ARG A 13 -4.67 -6.45 -6.65
N VAL A 14 -4.90 -5.16 -6.39
CA VAL A 14 -4.12 -4.37 -5.44
C VAL A 14 -4.96 -4.13 -4.19
N GLN A 15 -4.42 -4.53 -3.03
CA GLN A 15 -4.96 -4.22 -1.72
C GLN A 15 -4.01 -3.26 -1.02
N ARG A 16 -4.56 -2.19 -0.43
CA ARG A 16 -3.79 -1.22 0.34
C ARG A 16 -4.33 -1.23 1.78
N LYS A 17 -3.43 -1.35 2.74
CA LYS A 17 -3.75 -1.28 4.16
C LYS A 17 -2.91 -0.20 4.82
N THR A 18 -3.57 0.76 5.44
CA THR A 18 -2.93 1.82 6.22
C THR A 18 -2.78 1.41 7.67
N PHE A 19 -1.65 1.78 8.25
CA PHE A 19 -1.28 1.54 9.63
C PHE A 19 -0.70 2.82 10.23
N GLU A 20 -0.95 3.04 11.51
CA GLU A 20 -0.36 4.18 12.23
C GLU A 20 1.09 3.88 12.63
N ASN A 21 1.39 2.60 12.89
CA ASN A 21 2.67 2.13 13.41
C ASN A 21 3.50 1.43 12.32
N TRP A 22 4.80 1.73 12.29
CA TRP A 22 5.76 1.09 11.38
C TRP A 22 5.87 -0.41 11.62
N ASP A 23 5.93 -0.80 12.89
CA ASP A 23 6.08 -2.19 13.30
C ASP A 23 4.89 -3.05 12.83
N ALA A 24 3.67 -2.54 13.03
CA ALA A 24 2.45 -3.20 12.54
C ALA A 24 2.41 -3.34 11.01
N ALA A 25 2.88 -2.32 10.28
CA ALA A 25 2.98 -2.37 8.82
C ALA A 25 3.99 -3.44 8.37
N TRP A 26 5.15 -3.51 9.04
CA TRP A 26 6.18 -4.51 8.75
C TRP A 26 5.75 -5.94 9.08
N GLN A 27 5.12 -6.16 10.24
CA GLN A 27 4.58 -7.48 10.58
C GLN A 27 3.55 -7.94 9.53
N CYS A 28 2.69 -7.03 9.06
CA CYS A 28 1.74 -7.38 8.01
C CYS A 28 2.47 -7.75 6.71
N ALA A 29 3.46 -6.97 6.29
CA ALA A 29 4.23 -7.26 5.10
C ALA A 29 4.99 -8.59 5.19
N ASP A 30 5.59 -8.88 6.34
CA ASP A 30 6.32 -10.12 6.60
C ASP A 30 5.40 -11.34 6.55
N LEU A 31 4.21 -11.27 7.17
CA LEU A 31 3.20 -12.34 7.08
C LEU A 31 2.79 -12.64 5.63
N TRP A 32 2.69 -11.62 4.78
CA TRP A 32 2.39 -11.81 3.36
C TRP A 32 3.59 -12.35 2.58
N SER A 33 4.80 -11.90 2.92
CA SER A 33 6.05 -12.39 2.33
C SER A 33 6.29 -13.87 2.68
N ALA A 34 6.04 -14.27 3.93
CA ALA A 34 6.11 -15.66 4.37
C ALA A 34 5.12 -16.56 3.62
N LYS A 35 3.89 -16.07 3.37
CA LYS A 35 2.89 -16.74 2.51
C LYS A 35 3.30 -16.82 1.04
N ASN A 36 4.28 -16.03 0.61
CA ASN A 36 4.73 -15.89 -0.77
C ASN A 36 5.83 -16.88 -1.18
N THR A 37 6.24 -17.78 -0.28
CA THR A 37 7.45 -18.63 -0.42
C THR A 37 7.43 -19.63 -1.55
N LYS A 38 6.27 -20.13 -2.01
CA LYS A 38 6.21 -21.19 -3.05
C LYS A 38 5.95 -20.70 -4.47
N ASN A 39 5.13 -19.67 -4.65
CA ASN A 39 4.62 -19.30 -5.99
C ASN A 39 4.82 -17.84 -6.39
N ARG A 40 5.46 -17.00 -5.55
CA ARG A 40 5.59 -15.54 -5.79
C ARG A 40 4.27 -14.94 -6.30
N THR A 41 3.15 -15.32 -5.67
CA THR A 41 1.80 -14.92 -6.08
C THR A 41 1.54 -13.45 -5.76
N TYR A 42 2.24 -12.90 -4.77
CA TYR A 42 2.05 -11.55 -4.26
C TYR A 42 3.32 -10.73 -4.38
N SER A 43 3.19 -9.44 -4.68
CA SER A 43 4.22 -8.43 -4.51
C SER A 43 3.79 -7.53 -3.35
N VAL A 44 4.65 -7.36 -2.36
CA VAL A 44 4.35 -6.64 -1.13
C VAL A 44 5.33 -5.49 -0.99
N SER A 45 4.83 -4.30 -0.67
CA SER A 45 5.66 -3.11 -0.47
C SER A 45 5.14 -2.30 0.70
N VAL A 46 6.05 -1.79 1.54
CA VAL A 46 5.72 -0.93 2.67
C VAL A 46 6.21 0.47 2.35
N GLU A 47 5.30 1.44 2.43
CA GLU A 47 5.59 2.83 2.13
C GLU A 47 5.23 3.71 3.34
N ARG A 48 6.02 4.76 3.57
CA ARG A 48 5.67 5.80 4.54
C ARG A 48 4.71 6.79 3.88
N VAL A 49 3.48 6.84 4.37
CA VAL A 49 2.50 7.84 3.92
C VAL A 49 2.82 9.14 4.64
N ALA A 50 3.42 10.07 3.91
CA ALA A 50 3.36 11.47 4.30
C ALA A 50 1.89 11.92 4.23
N PRO A 51 1.41 12.75 5.17
CA PRO A 51 0.09 13.36 5.05
C PRO A 51 0.07 14.10 3.71
N THR A 52 -0.62 13.53 2.74
CA THR A 52 -0.78 14.16 1.45
C THR A 52 -1.70 15.34 1.71
N VAL A 53 -1.12 16.54 1.74
CA VAL A 53 -1.88 17.76 1.46
C VAL A 53 -2.47 17.51 0.09
N GLN A 54 -3.73 17.04 0.04
CA GLN A 54 -4.49 16.99 -1.19
C GLN A 54 -4.55 18.44 -1.68
N LYS A 55 -3.62 18.84 -2.54
CA LYS A 55 -3.88 19.91 -3.49
C LYS A 55 -5.00 19.37 -4.37
N GLN A 56 -6.25 19.56 -3.92
CA GLN A 56 -7.38 19.54 -4.82
C GLN A 56 -6.97 20.43 -6.00
N PRO A 57 -6.98 19.94 -7.25
CA PRO A 57 -6.94 20.86 -8.36
C PRO A 57 -8.21 21.69 -8.21
N GLY A 58 -8.04 22.95 -7.78
CA GLY A 58 -9.10 23.93 -7.82
C GLY A 58 -9.64 23.89 -9.24
N ARG A 59 -10.90 23.47 -9.37
CA ARG A 59 -11.68 23.67 -10.58
C ARG A 59 -11.78 25.18 -10.77
N SER A 60 -10.79 25.77 -11.43
CA SER A 60 -10.95 27.07 -12.08
C SER A 60 -11.81 26.84 -13.31
N ALA A 61 -13.13 26.78 -13.11
CA ALA A 61 -14.06 27.02 -14.20
C ALA A 61 -14.01 28.53 -14.47
N GLY A 62 -13.36 28.88 -15.58
CA GLY A 62 -13.25 30.25 -16.07
C GLY A 62 -14.62 30.87 -16.35
N MET A 63 -14.67 32.18 -16.17
CA MET A 63 -15.66 33.07 -16.78
C MET A 63 -15.31 33.31 -18.25
#